data_AF-A0A2T5HFN7-F1
#
_entry.id   AF-A0A2T5HFN7-F1
#
_cell.length_a   1.000
_cell.length_b   1.000
_cell.length_c   1.000
_cell.angle_alpha   90.00
_cell.angle_beta   90.00
_cell.angle_gamma   90.00
#
_symmetry.space_group_name_H-M   'P 1'
#
loop_
_entity.id
_entity.type
_entity.pdbx_description
1 polymer ?
#
loop_
_entity_poly.entity_id
_entity_poly.type
_entity_poly.pdbx_seq_one_letter_code
_entity_poly.pdbx_strand_id
1 'polypeptide(L)'
;MIGRNDHLLKADDSAMLQRAMERFLAAGGAVNELPSGLSNPNPIAFIQPRIASAKARKSRAKPPEEKKPRRLSLSDLARQERDTKIAEMAKTMTAPEIGAELGLSRGTVVDIGRRRGFTFVPTPAIDDGEDAQYIERIQAMKGLGVTKTQCARKLDISLTKLDRLLAVGKIDYPTAGPGRPR
;
A
#
# COMPACT_ATOMS: atom_id res chain seq x y z
N MET A 1 -56.83 -4.83 -17.68
CA MET A 1 -56.84 -4.95 -16.21
C MET A 1 -56.13 -6.24 -15.85
N ILE A 2 -54.88 -6.18 -15.36
CA ILE A 2 -54.04 -7.34 -15.08
C ILE A 2 -53.83 -7.38 -13.56
N GLY A 3 -54.56 -8.26 -12.87
CA GLY A 3 -54.49 -8.49 -11.42
C GLY A 3 -53.84 -9.84 -11.12
N ARG A 4 -52.52 -9.79 -10.95
CA ARG A 4 -51.56 -10.74 -10.33
C ARG A 4 -52.09 -12.04 -9.71
N ASN A 5 -51.66 -13.16 -10.31
CA ASN A 5 -51.62 -14.52 -9.75
C ASN A 5 -50.39 -14.69 -8.83
N ASP A 6 -50.29 -13.96 -7.71
CA ASP A 6 -49.14 -14.05 -6.77
C ASP A 6 -49.40 -15.00 -5.57
N HIS A 7 -50.52 -15.73 -5.56
CA HIS A 7 -50.93 -16.57 -4.42
C HIS A 7 -50.63 -18.06 -4.59
N LEU A 8 -50.41 -18.55 -5.82
CA LEU A 8 -50.20 -19.99 -6.08
C LEU A 8 -48.75 -20.44 -5.80
N LEU A 9 -47.76 -19.56 -6.00
CA LEU A 9 -46.33 -19.91 -5.82
C LEU A 9 -45.91 -20.05 -4.34
N LYS A 10 -46.59 -19.38 -3.41
CA LYS A 10 -46.24 -19.42 -1.97
C LYS A 10 -46.68 -20.70 -1.26
N ALA A 11 -47.63 -21.44 -1.83
CA ALA A 11 -48.16 -22.66 -1.23
C ALA A 11 -47.19 -23.84 -1.38
N ASP A 12 -46.49 -23.94 -2.52
CA ASP A 12 -45.47 -24.97 -2.75
C ASP A 12 -44.23 -24.72 -1.88
N ASP A 13 -43.83 -23.46 -1.72
CA ASP A 13 -42.70 -23.06 -0.87
C ASP A 13 -42.97 -23.38 0.62
N SER A 14 -44.20 -23.18 1.09
CA SER A 14 -44.56 -23.46 2.49
C SER A 14 -44.60 -24.97 2.77
N ALA A 15 -45.12 -25.77 1.85
CA ALA A 15 -45.14 -27.23 1.94
C ALA A 15 -43.71 -27.84 1.88
N MET A 16 -42.85 -27.28 1.03
CA MET A 16 -41.45 -27.68 0.96
C MET A 16 -40.69 -27.36 2.25
N LEU A 17 -40.91 -26.18 2.83
CA LEU A 17 -40.30 -25.76 4.09
C LEU A 17 -40.72 -26.68 5.26
N GLN A 18 -42.00 -27.05 5.34
CA GLN A 18 -42.50 -27.98 6.35
C GLN A 18 -41.83 -29.35 6.26
N ARG A 19 -41.74 -29.93 5.06
CA ARG A 19 -41.04 -31.21 4.84
C ARG A 19 -39.56 -31.14 5.21
N ALA A 20 -38.90 -30.01 4.96
CA ALA A 20 -37.50 -29.80 5.33
C ALA A 20 -37.32 -29.70 6.85
N MET A 21 -38.22 -29.01 7.55
CA MET A 21 -38.24 -28.92 9.02
C MET A 21 -38.49 -30.28 9.68
N GLU A 22 -39.46 -31.05 9.18
CA GLU A 22 -39.74 -32.40 9.69
C GLU A 22 -38.53 -33.33 9.57
N ARG A 23 -37.83 -33.31 8.43
CA ARG A 23 -36.59 -34.09 8.24
C ARG A 23 -35.49 -33.66 9.20
N PHE A 24 -35.33 -32.36 9.44
CA PHE A 24 -34.32 -31.82 10.36
C PHE A 24 -34.60 -32.23 11.81
N LEU A 25 -35.86 -32.18 12.25
CA LEU A 25 -36.27 -32.61 13.59
C LEU A 25 -36.16 -34.13 13.76
N ALA A 26 -36.55 -34.91 12.75
CA ALA A 26 -36.43 -36.38 12.77
C ALA A 26 -34.97 -36.86 12.83
N ALA A 27 -34.03 -36.09 12.26
CA ALA A 27 -32.59 -36.36 12.35
C ALA A 27 -31.97 -35.95 13.70
N GLY A 28 -32.77 -35.50 14.67
CA GLY A 28 -32.32 -35.10 16.01
C GLY A 28 -31.84 -33.64 16.10
N GLY A 29 -32.14 -32.81 15.09
CA GLY A 29 -31.84 -31.38 15.13
C GLY A 29 -32.70 -30.64 16.15
N ALA A 30 -32.11 -29.70 16.89
CA ALA A 30 -32.82 -28.79 17.79
C ALA A 30 -32.74 -27.36 17.25
N VAL A 31 -33.87 -26.65 17.26
CA VAL A 31 -33.92 -25.22 16.89
C VAL A 31 -33.79 -24.41 18.17
N ASN A 32 -32.65 -23.74 18.33
CA ASN A 32 -32.43 -22.80 19.42
C ASN A 32 -32.74 -21.38 18.94
N GLU A 33 -33.73 -20.72 19.56
CA GLU A 33 -33.94 -19.29 19.40
C GLU A 33 -32.91 -18.54 20.24
N LEU A 34 -32.02 -17.79 19.58
CA LEU A 34 -31.13 -16.87 20.28
C LEU A 34 -31.90 -15.60 20.68
N PRO A 35 -31.62 -15.02 21.88
CA PRO A 35 -32.18 -13.73 22.24
C PRO A 35 -31.75 -12.66 21.24
N SER A 36 -32.72 -12.03 20.59
CA SER A 36 -32.52 -10.90 19.68
C SER A 36 -32.18 -9.64 20.48
N GLY A 37 -31.08 -8.93 20.17
CA GLY A 37 -30.91 -7.57 20.74
C GLY A 37 -29.51 -6.98 20.90
N LEU A 38 -28.52 -7.29 20.07
CA LEU A 38 -27.25 -6.56 20.11
C LEU A 38 -27.01 -5.78 18.82
N SER A 39 -27.67 -4.63 18.72
CA SER A 39 -27.22 -3.52 17.88
C SER A 39 -27.32 -2.24 18.71
N ASN A 40 -26.25 -1.94 19.44
CA ASN A 40 -25.96 -0.57 19.82
C ASN A 40 -25.08 -0.01 18.71
N PRO A 41 -25.62 0.71 17.70
CA PRO A 41 -24.76 1.53 16.87
C PRO A 41 -24.10 2.53 17.81
N ASN A 42 -22.76 2.52 17.87
CA ASN A 42 -22.03 3.52 18.64
C ASN A 42 -22.53 4.91 18.17
N PRO A 43 -23.03 5.77 19.06
CA PRO A 43 -23.42 7.11 18.65
C PRO A 43 -22.18 7.79 18.05
N ILE A 44 -22.36 8.39 16.87
CA ILE A 44 -21.31 9.20 16.23
C ILE A 44 -20.91 10.25 17.25
N ALA A 45 -19.73 10.09 17.83
CA ALA A 45 -19.19 11.06 18.77
C ALA A 45 -19.04 12.38 18.00
N PHE A 46 -19.90 13.34 18.29
CA PHE A 46 -19.71 14.71 17.85
C PHE A 46 -18.40 15.17 18.50
N ILE A 47 -17.33 15.22 17.70
CA ILE A 47 -16.04 15.76 18.14
C ILE A 47 -16.31 17.24 18.41
N GLN A 48 -16.55 17.58 19.68
CA GLN A 48 -16.48 18.98 20.07
C GLN A 48 -15.08 19.47 19.69
N PRO A 49 -14.94 20.59 18.97
CA PRO A 49 -13.63 21.16 18.77
C PRO A 49 -13.06 21.37 20.17
N ARG A 50 -11.91 20.75 20.45
CA ARG A 50 -11.17 21.01 21.68
C ARG A 50 -10.89 22.51 21.71
N ILE A 51 -11.73 23.28 22.39
CA ILE A 51 -11.37 24.62 22.83
C ILE A 51 -10.23 24.34 23.79
N ALA A 52 -9.00 24.58 23.33
CA ALA A 52 -7.81 24.41 24.14
C ALA A 52 -8.04 25.19 25.43
N SER A 53 -8.24 24.49 26.54
CA SER A 53 -8.43 25.12 27.84
C SER A 53 -7.15 25.90 28.12
N ALA A 54 -7.21 27.21 27.92
CA ALA A 54 -6.08 28.12 28.01
C ALA A 54 -5.69 28.34 29.47
N LYS A 55 -5.15 27.31 30.13
CA LYS A 55 -4.37 27.44 31.37
C LYS A 55 -3.24 26.41 31.40
N ALA A 56 -2.34 26.50 30.41
CA ALA A 56 -0.98 26.05 30.62
C ALA A 56 -0.38 26.97 31.71
N ARG A 57 -0.37 26.51 32.96
CA ARG A 57 0.40 27.15 34.01
C ARG A 57 1.83 27.22 33.48
N LYS A 58 2.35 28.44 33.26
CA LYS A 58 3.76 28.65 32.91
C LYS A 58 4.58 28.06 34.06
N SER A 59 5.04 26.82 33.91
CA SER A 59 6.03 26.26 34.82
C SER A 59 7.23 27.20 34.75
N ARG A 60 7.60 27.79 35.89
CA ARG A 60 8.79 28.62 36.03
C ARG A 60 9.94 27.87 35.35
N ALA A 61 10.46 28.40 34.25
CA ALA A 61 11.53 27.75 33.50
C ALA A 61 12.67 27.50 34.49
N LYS A 62 12.99 26.22 34.74
CA LYS A 62 14.21 25.90 35.48
C LYS A 62 15.37 26.56 34.71
N PRO A 63 16.36 27.14 35.41
CA PRO A 63 17.61 27.56 34.78
C PRO A 63 18.12 26.42 33.91
N PRO A 64 18.75 26.68 32.75
CA PRO A 64 19.30 25.62 31.92
C PRO A 64 20.32 24.85 32.76
N GLU A 65 19.90 23.72 33.34
CA GLU A 65 20.83 22.79 33.97
C GLU A 65 21.75 22.35 32.83
N GLU A 66 23.02 22.72 32.92
CA GLU A 66 24.06 22.19 32.05
C GLU A 66 23.97 20.66 32.13
N LYS A 67 23.39 20.06 31.07
CA LYS A 67 23.19 18.63 31.01
C LYS A 67 24.56 18.00 31.08
N LYS A 68 24.89 17.40 32.24
CA LYS A 68 26.11 16.63 32.43
C LYS A 68 26.29 15.70 31.22
N PRO A 69 27.48 15.62 30.61
CA PRO A 69 27.69 14.82 29.41
C PRO A 69 27.25 13.39 29.71
N ARG A 70 26.19 12.95 29.02
CA ARG A 70 25.68 11.58 29.16
C ARG A 70 26.80 10.65 28.71
N ARG A 71 27.21 9.74 29.59
CA ARG A 71 28.14 8.66 29.20
C ARG A 71 27.50 7.89 28.04
N LEU A 72 28.22 7.76 26.95
CA LEU A 72 27.78 7.00 25.78
C LEU A 72 27.54 5.56 26.24
N SER A 73 26.32 5.07 26.00
CA SER A 73 26.00 3.68 26.26
C SER A 73 26.66 2.78 25.21
N LEU A 74 26.78 1.48 25.48
CA LEU A 74 27.23 0.50 24.48
C LEU A 74 26.38 0.57 23.20
N SER A 75 25.10 0.91 23.33
CA SER A 75 24.21 1.13 22.17
C SER A 75 24.58 2.36 21.36
N ASP A 76 25.17 3.39 21.96
CA ASP A 76 25.58 4.61 21.25
C ASP A 76 26.87 4.37 20.46
N LEU A 77 27.81 3.58 21.00
CA LEU A 77 29.02 3.16 20.30
C LEU A 77 28.66 2.29 19.08
N ALA A 78 27.79 1.30 19.25
CA ALA A 78 27.32 0.47 18.14
C ALA A 78 26.57 1.27 17.06
N ARG A 79 25.94 2.41 17.40
CA ARG A 79 25.36 3.33 16.41
C ARG A 79 26.44 4.11 15.67
N GLN A 80 27.45 4.60 16.38
CA GLN A 80 28.58 5.31 15.77
C GLN A 80 29.35 4.43 14.79
N GLU A 81 29.63 3.17 15.15
CA GLU A 81 30.31 2.22 14.27
C GLU A 81 29.51 1.89 13.00
N ARG A 82 28.18 1.85 13.09
CA ARG A 82 27.33 1.70 11.90
C ARG A 82 27.37 2.96 11.04
N ASP A 83 27.27 4.12 11.66
CA ASP A 83 27.31 5.40 10.96
C ASP A 83 28.64 5.61 10.22
N THR A 84 29.77 5.21 10.82
CA THR A 84 31.08 5.29 10.17
C THR A 84 31.17 4.36 8.96
N LYS A 85 30.68 3.11 9.08
CA LYS A 85 30.61 2.17 7.95
C LYS A 85 29.75 2.72 6.82
N ILE A 86 28.57 3.26 7.14
CA ILE A 86 27.68 3.87 6.14
C ILE A 86 28.38 5.06 5.47
N ALA A 87 29.12 5.89 6.23
CA ALA A 87 29.84 7.04 5.67
C ALA A 87 30.99 6.63 4.73
N GLU A 88 31.66 5.51 4.99
CA GLU A 88 32.69 4.96 4.08
C GLU A 88 32.06 4.46 2.78
N MET A 89 30.99 3.67 2.88
CA MET A 89 30.28 3.13 1.71
C MET A 89 29.56 4.22 0.90
N ALA A 90 29.09 5.28 1.54
CA ALA A 90 28.40 6.40 0.88
C ALA A 90 29.25 7.09 -0.18
N LYS A 91 30.58 6.96 -0.13
CA LYS A 91 31.51 7.52 -1.13
C LYS A 91 31.46 6.78 -2.46
N THR A 92 31.12 5.49 -2.44
CA THR A 92 31.23 4.60 -3.60
C THR A 92 29.89 4.04 -4.06
N MET A 93 28.92 3.91 -3.15
CA MET A 93 27.65 3.20 -3.40
C MET A 93 26.44 4.12 -3.24
N THR A 94 25.33 3.68 -3.83
CA THR A 94 24.05 4.38 -3.70
C THR A 94 23.33 3.99 -2.41
N ALA A 95 22.46 4.87 -1.89
CA ALA A 95 21.70 4.59 -0.67
C ALA A 95 20.90 3.26 -0.65
N PRO A 96 20.23 2.82 -1.74
CA PRO A 96 19.56 1.52 -1.75
C PRO A 96 20.55 0.33 -1.72
N GLU A 97 21.70 0.42 -2.39
CA GLU A 97 22.71 -0.64 -2.37
C GLU A 97 23.29 -0.84 -0.97
N ILE A 98 23.64 0.25 -0.29
CA ILE A 98 24.12 0.23 1.10
C ILE A 98 23.07 -0.36 2.04
N GLY A 99 21.79 -0.04 1.79
CA GLY A 99 20.67 -0.63 2.53
C GLY A 99 20.59 -2.14 2.34
N ALA A 100 20.74 -2.63 1.11
CA ALA A 100 20.72 -4.06 0.81
C ALA A 100 21.89 -4.81 1.46
N GLU A 101 23.09 -4.23 1.45
CA GLU A 101 24.29 -4.84 2.04
C GLU A 101 24.24 -4.89 3.58
N LEU A 102 23.71 -3.84 4.22
CA LEU A 102 23.60 -3.76 5.68
C LEU A 102 22.29 -4.32 6.25
N GLY A 103 21.36 -4.74 5.40
CA GLY A 103 20.01 -5.16 5.82
C GLY A 103 19.17 -4.00 6.39
N LEU A 104 19.45 -2.76 5.98
CA LEU A 104 18.74 -1.56 6.41
C LEU A 104 17.78 -1.06 5.34
N SER A 105 16.66 -0.46 5.76
CA SER A 105 15.78 0.21 4.80
C SER A 105 16.49 1.42 4.18
N ARG A 106 16.23 1.69 2.89
CA ARG A 106 16.72 2.89 2.19
C ARG A 106 16.44 4.17 2.98
N GLY A 107 15.25 4.28 3.57
CA GLY A 107 14.84 5.45 4.35
C GLY A 107 15.72 5.66 5.59
N THR A 108 16.10 4.57 6.27
CA THR A 108 17.02 4.61 7.42
C THR A 108 18.40 5.11 7.01
N VAL A 109 18.93 4.63 5.89
CA VAL A 109 20.26 5.04 5.38
C VAL A 109 20.26 6.53 5.00
N VAL A 110 19.21 7.01 4.31
CA VAL A 110 19.06 8.43 3.95
C VAL A 110 18.95 9.32 5.18
N ASP A 111 18.20 8.91 6.20
CA ASP A 111 18.05 9.66 7.45
C ASP A 111 19.38 9.74 8.22
N ILE A 112 20.17 8.67 8.25
CA ILE A 112 21.52 8.67 8.83
C ILE A 112 22.42 9.66 8.08
N GLY A 113 22.44 9.63 6.75
CA GLY A 113 23.21 10.58 5.93
C GLY A 113 22.81 12.03 6.21
N ARG A 114 21.50 12.32 6.32
CA ARG A 114 21.00 13.66 6.67
C ARG A 114 21.45 14.10 8.07
N ARG A 115 21.37 13.22 9.07
CA ARG A 115 21.77 13.52 10.46
C ARG A 115 23.27 13.74 10.61
N ARG A 116 24.08 13.05 9.80
CA ARG A 116 25.55 13.07 9.88
C ARG A 116 26.21 14.00 8.86
N GLY A 117 25.45 14.52 7.90
CA GLY A 117 25.90 15.53 6.96
C GLY A 117 26.71 14.99 5.78
N PHE A 118 26.49 13.75 5.36
CA PHE A 118 27.11 13.19 4.16
C PHE A 118 26.07 12.83 3.10
N THR A 119 26.50 12.86 1.85
CA THR A 119 25.66 12.63 0.67
C THR A 119 26.08 11.32 0.00
N PHE A 120 25.11 10.59 -0.55
CA PHE A 120 25.32 9.34 -1.27
C PHE A 120 25.57 9.60 -2.75
N VAL A 121 26.15 8.63 -3.44
CA VAL A 121 26.14 8.60 -4.91
C VAL A 121 24.67 8.65 -5.37
N PRO A 122 24.31 9.56 -6.29
CA PRO A 122 22.96 9.65 -6.78
C PRO A 122 22.59 8.36 -7.48
N THR A 123 21.51 7.72 -7.01
CA THR A 123 20.92 6.60 -7.75
C THR A 123 20.44 7.14 -9.10
N PRO A 124 20.84 6.54 -10.23
CA PRO A 124 20.25 6.91 -11.50
C PRO A 124 18.74 6.75 -11.39
N ALA A 125 17.98 7.72 -11.89
CA ALA A 125 16.52 7.65 -11.86
C ALA A 125 15.96 6.51 -12.75
N ILE A 126 16.85 5.83 -13.47
CA ILE A 126 16.60 4.87 -14.52
C ILE A 126 17.33 3.59 -14.11
N ASP A 127 16.58 2.49 -13.99
CA ASP A 127 17.15 1.17 -13.87
C ASP A 127 17.34 0.62 -15.29
N ASP A 128 18.52 0.86 -15.85
CA ASP A 128 18.86 0.48 -17.23
C ASP A 128 18.70 -1.04 -17.46
N GLY A 129 18.87 -1.86 -16.41
CA GLY A 129 18.78 -3.31 -16.48
C GLY A 129 17.34 -3.81 -16.58
N GLU A 130 16.45 -3.34 -15.69
CA GLU A 130 15.03 -3.65 -15.79
C GLU A 130 14.43 -3.10 -17.09
N ASP A 131 14.79 -1.87 -17.44
CA ASP A 131 14.25 -1.19 -18.61
C ASP A 131 14.61 -1.91 -19.91
N ALA A 132 15.82 -2.48 -20.02
CA ALA A 132 16.22 -3.31 -21.16
C ALA A 132 15.31 -4.54 -21.32
N GLN A 133 15.00 -5.25 -20.23
CA GLN A 133 14.10 -6.42 -20.28
C GLN A 133 12.68 -6.02 -20.71
N TYR A 134 12.19 -4.86 -20.24
CA TYR A 134 10.89 -4.37 -20.68
C TYR A 134 10.89 -3.98 -22.16
N ILE A 135 11.96 -3.37 -22.67
CA ILE A 135 12.09 -3.01 -24.09
C ILE A 135 12.00 -4.25 -24.98
N GLU A 136 12.70 -5.35 -24.64
CA GLU A 136 12.61 -6.62 -25.37
C GLU A 136 11.18 -7.19 -25.36
N ARG A 137 10.52 -7.19 -24.19
CA ARG A 137 9.13 -7.64 -24.07
C ARG A 137 8.16 -6.77 -24.87
N ILE A 138 8.36 -5.45 -24.88
CA ILE A 138 7.53 -4.52 -25.64
C ILE A 138 7.68 -4.77 -27.15
N GLN A 139 8.89 -5.07 -27.64
CA GLN A 139 9.12 -5.44 -29.04
C GLN A 139 8.40 -6.74 -29.42
N ALA A 140 8.47 -7.77 -28.56
CA ALA A 140 7.74 -9.01 -28.78
C ALA A 140 6.22 -8.78 -28.84
N MET A 141 5.70 -7.93 -27.94
CA MET A 141 4.28 -7.58 -27.88
C MET A 141 3.80 -6.75 -29.07
N LYS A 142 4.69 -5.90 -29.63
CA LYS A 142 4.44 -5.18 -30.88
C LYS A 142 4.25 -6.15 -32.06
N GLY A 143 5.09 -7.19 -32.16
CA GLY A 143 4.98 -8.22 -33.19
C GLY A 143 3.65 -8.98 -33.16
N LEU A 144 3.03 -9.08 -31.99
CA LEU A 144 1.71 -9.71 -31.79
C LEU A 144 0.53 -8.78 -32.13
N GLY A 145 0.77 -7.53 -32.55
CA GLY A 145 -0.29 -6.58 -32.90
C GLY A 145 -1.11 -6.07 -31.71
N VAL A 146 -0.60 -6.20 -30.48
CA VAL A 146 -1.27 -5.75 -29.26
C VAL A 146 -1.27 -4.22 -29.21
N THR A 147 -2.35 -3.59 -28.72
CA THR A 147 -2.39 -2.12 -28.61
C THR A 147 -1.54 -1.61 -27.43
N LYS A 148 -1.11 -0.34 -27.48
CA LYS A 148 -0.27 0.28 -26.45
C LYS A 148 -0.83 0.12 -25.03
N THR A 149 -2.13 0.36 -24.85
CA THR A 149 -2.81 0.22 -23.56
C THR A 149 -2.88 -1.23 -23.10
N GLN A 150 -3.06 -2.18 -24.03
CA GLN A 150 -3.05 -3.61 -23.71
C GLN A 150 -1.65 -4.08 -23.32
N CYS A 151 -0.60 -3.54 -23.96
CA CYS A 151 0.79 -3.81 -23.60
C CYS A 151 1.09 -3.34 -22.17
N ALA A 152 0.71 -2.11 -21.80
CA ALA A 152 0.85 -1.61 -20.43
C ALA A 152 0.17 -2.51 -19.39
N ARG A 153 -1.07 -2.94 -19.68
CA ARG A 153 -1.84 -3.82 -18.77
C ARG A 153 -1.25 -5.22 -18.65
N LYS A 154 -0.69 -5.77 -19.73
CA LYS A 154 -0.08 -7.11 -19.72
C LYS A 154 1.30 -7.14 -19.05
N LEU A 155 2.04 -6.04 -19.12
CA LEU A 155 3.34 -5.88 -18.45
C LEU A 155 3.22 -5.34 -17.01
N ASP A 156 1.99 -5.05 -16.56
CA ASP A 156 1.68 -4.42 -15.27
C ASP A 156 2.52 -3.16 -14.97
N ILE A 157 2.70 -2.34 -16.01
CA ILE A 157 3.43 -1.07 -15.93
C ILE A 157 2.51 0.12 -16.19
N SER A 158 2.86 1.26 -15.59
CA SER A 158 2.16 2.52 -15.88
C SER A 158 2.38 2.96 -17.32
N LEU A 159 1.40 3.67 -17.90
CA LEU A 159 1.52 4.25 -19.23
C LEU A 159 2.71 5.21 -19.33
N THR A 160 2.98 5.98 -18.27
CA THR A 160 4.15 6.87 -18.21
C THR A 160 5.47 6.11 -18.29
N LYS A 161 5.59 4.95 -17.60
CA LYS A 161 6.78 4.09 -17.70
C LYS A 161 6.91 3.51 -19.11
N LEU A 162 5.80 3.07 -19.70
CA LEU A 162 5.78 2.55 -21.08
C LEU A 162 6.23 3.62 -22.09
N ASP A 163 5.71 4.85 -22.01
CA ASP A 163 6.06 5.94 -22.91
C ASP A 163 7.55 6.28 -22.87
N ARG A 164 8.10 6.31 -21.66
CA ARG A 164 9.53 6.49 -21.45
C ARG A 164 10.33 5.35 -22.10
N LEU A 165 9.92 4.09 -21.91
CA LEU A 165 10.60 2.92 -22.48
C LEU A 165 10.55 2.92 -24.02
N LEU A 166 9.43 3.34 -24.61
CA LEU A 166 9.30 3.50 -26.06
C LEU A 166 10.25 4.58 -26.60
N ALA A 167 10.39 5.70 -25.87
CA ALA A 167 11.31 6.77 -26.24
C ALA A 167 12.78 6.32 -26.16
N VAL A 168 13.17 5.63 -25.07
CA VAL A 168 14.52 5.09 -24.88
C VAL A 168 14.85 4.03 -25.93
N GLY A 169 13.94 3.08 -26.14
CA GLY A 169 14.10 2.00 -27.12
C GLY A 169 13.90 2.42 -28.57
N LYS A 170 13.52 3.68 -28.84
CA LYS A 170 13.14 4.20 -30.17
C LYS A 170 12.13 3.31 -30.89
N ILE A 171 11.17 2.75 -30.14
CA ILE A 171 10.15 1.86 -30.67
C ILE A 171 8.93 2.70 -31.03
N ASP A 172 8.66 2.81 -32.33
CA ASP A 172 7.37 3.34 -32.77
C ASP A 172 6.27 2.31 -32.53
N TYR A 173 5.25 2.68 -31.76
CA TYR A 173 4.16 1.79 -31.37
C TYR A 173 2.86 2.30 -31.99
N PRO A 174 2.06 1.46 -32.66
CA PRO A 174 0.83 1.91 -33.30
C PRO A 174 -0.12 2.52 -32.27
N THR A 175 -0.40 3.82 -32.44
CA THR A 175 -1.44 4.50 -31.67
C THR A 175 -2.78 3.92 -32.09
N ALA A 176 -3.58 3.45 -31.13
CA ALA A 176 -4.92 2.97 -31.43
C ALA A 176 -5.69 4.06 -32.19
N GLY A 177 -6.22 3.72 -33.36
CA GLY A 177 -6.98 4.64 -34.21
C GLY A 177 -8.16 5.28 -33.45
N PRO A 178 -8.67 6.42 -33.94
CA PRO A 178 -9.75 7.15 -33.28
C PRO A 178 -10.90 6.19 -32.95
N GLY A 179 -11.25 6.12 -31.65
CA GLY A 179 -12.23 5.18 -31.15
C GLY A 179 -13.55 5.28 -31.91
N ARG A 180 -14.23 4.14 -32.08
CA ARG A 180 -15.59 4.12 -32.64
C ARG A 180 -16.45 5.15 -31.90
N PRO A 181 -17.17 6.03 -32.60
CA PRO A 181 -18.15 6.89 -31.95
C PRO A 181 -19.16 6.01 -31.21
N ARG A 182 -19.50 6.43 -29.99
CA ARG A 182 -20.51 5.77 -29.16
C ARG A 182 -21.91 6.04 -29.70
#